data_AF-A9KTT3-F1
#
_entry.id   AF-A9KTT3-F1
#
_cell.length_a   1.000
_cell.length_b   1.000
_cell.length_c   1.000
_cell.angle_alpha   90.00
_cell.angle_beta   90.00
_cell.angle_gamma   90.00
#
_symmetry.space_group_name_H-M   'P 1'
#
loop_
_entity.id
_entity.type
_entity.pdbx_description
1 polymer ?
#
loop_
_entity_poly.entity_id
_entity_poly.type
_entity_poly.pdbx_seq_one_letter_code
_entity_poly.pdbx_strand_id
1 'polypeptide(L)'
;MENRWQVAISAGLLAAIWCGVADAFHLVTWIGFLGCSTFFAQPKAGFQGVMMAWCTNLSGVFWAWLIISGSSFFISPVFGYIFTGIATSAMCLQASYQKLSFIPGAFIGCCTTFAMAGDVANVVPSLIIGGLLGFSMSLLTGQLVSLTQKWSAATRSQVASAD
;
A
#
# COMPACT_ATOMS: atom_id res chain seq x y z
N MET A 1 21.33 2.64 3.08
CA MET A 1 20.14 3.03 3.86
C MET A 1 20.59 3.37 5.27
N GLU A 2 20.47 4.64 5.66
CA GLU A 2 20.56 5.07 7.05
C GLU A 2 19.39 4.48 7.86
N ASN A 3 19.56 4.23 9.16
CA ASN A 3 18.47 3.85 10.09
C ASN A 3 17.75 2.51 9.85
N ARG A 4 18.48 1.48 9.40
CA ARG A 4 17.93 0.13 9.10
C ARG A 4 17.24 -0.53 10.30
N TRP A 5 17.77 -0.32 11.51
CA TRP A 5 17.23 -0.92 12.73
C TRP A 5 15.86 -0.36 13.09
N GLN A 6 15.68 0.96 12.96
CA GLN A 6 14.41 1.63 13.24
C GLN A 6 13.32 1.21 12.27
N VAL A 7 13.67 1.06 10.99
CA VAL A 7 12.76 0.53 9.96
C VAL A 7 12.39 -0.93 10.27
N ALA A 8 13.37 -1.78 10.61
CA ALA A 8 13.09 -3.19 10.91
C ALA A 8 12.17 -3.37 12.13
N ILE A 9 12.41 -2.62 13.21
CA ILE A 9 11.60 -2.67 14.43
C ILE A 9 10.17 -2.20 14.16
N SER A 10 10.02 -1.04 13.52
CA SER A 10 8.69 -0.46 13.24
C SER A 10 7.88 -1.33 12.28
N ALA A 11 8.51 -1.84 11.20
CA ALA A 11 7.86 -2.71 10.24
C ALA A 11 7.46 -4.05 10.87
N GLY A 12 8.36 -4.69 11.63
CA GLY A 12 8.07 -5.97 12.29
C GLY A 12 6.94 -5.87 13.31
N LEU A 13 6.97 -4.85 14.18
CA LEU A 13 5.95 -4.65 15.21
C LEU A 13 4.57 -4.38 14.60
N LEU A 14 4.49 -3.45 13.65
CA LEU A 14 3.22 -3.10 13.03
C LEU A 14 2.70 -4.19 12.10
N ALA A 15 3.58 -4.98 11.47
CA ALA A 15 3.16 -6.17 10.72
C ALA A 15 2.53 -7.22 11.64
N ALA A 16 3.08 -7.45 12.83
CA ALA A 16 2.49 -8.37 13.81
C ALA A 16 1.11 -7.87 14.28
N ILE A 17 0.97 -6.58 14.57
CA ILE A 17 -0.31 -5.95 14.92
C ILE A 17 -1.31 -6.09 13.76
N TRP A 18 -0.88 -5.86 12.53
CA TRP A 18 -1.71 -5.99 11.35
C TRP A 18 -2.25 -7.41 11.18
N CYS A 19 -1.42 -8.44 11.36
CA CYS A 19 -1.90 -9.82 11.30
C CYS A 19 -3.01 -10.10 12.31
N GLY A 20 -2.89 -9.61 13.55
CA GLY A 20 -3.94 -9.74 14.57
C GLY A 20 -5.20 -8.95 14.26
N VAL A 21 -5.07 -7.72 13.72
CA VAL A 21 -6.22 -6.92 13.26
C VAL A 21 -6.92 -7.61 12.10
N ALA A 22 -6.17 -8.10 11.12
CA ALA A 22 -6.74 -8.77 9.96
C ALA A 22 -7.51 -10.03 10.36
N ASP A 23 -6.96 -10.82 11.29
CA ASP A 23 -7.64 -11.99 11.84
C ASP A 23 -8.94 -11.62 12.57
N ALA A 24 -8.88 -10.64 13.48
CA ALA A 24 -10.03 -10.21 14.29
C ALA A 24 -11.19 -9.62 13.47
N PHE A 25 -10.90 -8.95 12.36
CA PHE A 25 -11.89 -8.32 11.48
C PHE A 25 -12.17 -9.13 10.20
N HIS A 26 -11.64 -10.35 10.09
CA HIS A 26 -11.76 -11.21 8.90
C HIS A 26 -11.30 -10.54 7.59
N LEU A 27 -10.26 -9.72 7.64
CA LEU A 27 -9.68 -9.04 6.49
C LEU A 27 -8.63 -9.93 5.81
N VAL A 28 -8.38 -9.68 4.52
CA VAL A 28 -7.35 -10.41 3.77
C VAL A 28 -5.98 -9.81 4.07
N THR A 29 -5.26 -10.43 5.01
CA THR A 29 -3.95 -9.97 5.51
C THR A 29 -2.97 -9.57 4.40
N TRP A 30 -2.86 -10.40 3.35
CA TRP A 30 -1.93 -10.19 2.25
C TRP A 30 -2.29 -8.99 1.37
N ILE A 31 -3.58 -8.73 1.18
CA ILE A 31 -4.06 -7.55 0.44
C ILE A 31 -3.70 -6.28 1.21
N GLY A 32 -3.80 -6.31 2.55
CA GLY A 32 -3.31 -5.19 3.37
C GLY A 32 -1.81 -4.96 3.24
N PHE A 33 -0.99 -6.02 3.22
CA PHE A 33 0.45 -5.86 2.97
C PHE A 33 0.76 -5.30 1.59
N LEU A 34 -0.03 -5.63 0.56
CA LEU A 34 0.09 -5.02 -0.77
C LEU A 34 -0.32 -3.54 -0.77
N GLY A 35 -1.35 -3.16 -0.02
CA GLY A 35 -1.71 -1.77 0.23
C GLY A 35 -0.57 -0.99 0.92
N CYS A 36 0.03 -1.60 1.95
CA CYS A 36 1.20 -1.07 2.65
C CYS A 36 2.40 -0.91 1.70
N SER A 37 2.66 -1.91 0.85
CA SER A 37 3.74 -1.86 -0.14
C SER A 37 3.53 -0.76 -1.17
N THR A 38 2.26 -0.52 -1.57
CA THR A 38 1.90 0.59 -2.45
C THR A 38 2.29 1.94 -1.82
N PHE A 39 2.00 2.13 -0.54
CA PHE A 39 2.38 3.35 0.19
C PHE A 39 3.90 3.58 0.23
N PHE A 40 4.71 2.53 0.36
CA PHE A 40 6.17 2.68 0.37
C PHE A 40 6.77 2.86 -1.03
N ALA A 41 6.11 2.35 -2.06
CA ALA A 41 6.60 2.42 -3.44
C ALA A 41 6.22 3.71 -4.17
N GLN A 42 5.16 4.40 -3.73
CA GLN A 42 4.73 5.65 -4.32
C GLN A 42 5.70 6.82 -3.99
N PRO A 43 5.78 7.87 -4.84
CA PRO A 43 6.83 8.90 -4.74
C PRO A 43 6.52 10.10 -3.80
N LYS A 44 5.30 10.24 -3.30
CA LYS A 44 4.86 11.34 -2.43
C LYS A 44 5.15 11.05 -0.95
N ALA A 45 5.52 12.09 -0.21
CA ALA A 45 5.78 11.97 1.22
C ALA A 45 4.51 12.15 2.07
N GLY A 46 4.52 11.60 3.28
CA GLY A 46 3.49 11.80 4.29
C GLY A 46 2.11 11.30 3.85
N PHE A 47 1.05 11.97 4.31
CA PHE A 47 -0.33 11.54 4.07
C PHE A 47 -0.76 11.66 2.60
N GLN A 48 -0.11 12.52 1.81
CA GLN A 48 -0.35 12.57 0.36
C GLN A 48 0.01 11.23 -0.31
N GLY A 49 1.00 10.52 0.21
CA GLY A 49 1.35 9.18 -0.22
C GLY A 49 0.24 8.15 0.03
N VAL A 50 -0.46 8.28 1.17
CA VAL A 50 -1.63 7.44 1.48
C VAL A 50 -2.75 7.71 0.48
N MET A 51 -3.05 8.99 0.22
CA MET A 51 -4.08 9.36 -0.75
C MET A 51 -3.76 8.81 -2.13
N MET A 52 -2.50 8.92 -2.56
CA MET A 52 -2.05 8.40 -3.84
C MET A 52 -2.21 6.88 -3.89
N ALA A 53 -1.74 6.15 -2.87
CA ALA A 53 -1.85 4.70 -2.79
C ALA A 53 -3.31 4.24 -2.83
N TRP A 54 -4.20 4.89 -2.09
CA TRP A 54 -5.64 4.58 -2.14
C TRP A 54 -6.24 4.89 -3.51
N CYS A 55 -6.02 6.08 -4.06
CA CYS A 55 -6.56 6.44 -5.36
C CYS A 55 -6.12 5.46 -6.46
N THR A 56 -4.84 5.09 -6.49
CA THR A 56 -4.34 4.14 -7.49
C THR A 56 -4.89 2.74 -7.26
N ASN A 57 -4.88 2.24 -6.02
CA ASN A 57 -5.35 0.90 -5.72
C ASN A 57 -6.84 0.76 -5.99
N LEU A 58 -7.66 1.73 -5.56
CA LEU A 58 -9.11 1.72 -5.79
C LEU A 58 -9.45 1.89 -7.27
N SER A 59 -8.65 2.66 -8.03
CA SER A 59 -8.78 2.70 -9.49
C SER A 59 -8.52 1.33 -10.09
N GLY A 60 -7.52 0.60 -9.62
CA GLY A 60 -7.23 -0.78 -10.02
C GLY A 60 -8.38 -1.73 -9.74
N VAL A 61 -8.95 -1.65 -8.53
CA VAL A 61 -10.12 -2.45 -8.12
C VAL A 61 -11.31 -2.18 -9.05
N PHE A 62 -11.56 -0.91 -9.37
CA PHE A 62 -12.60 -0.52 -10.31
C PHE A 62 -12.40 -1.14 -11.70
N TRP A 63 -11.18 -1.10 -12.24
CA TRP A 63 -10.89 -1.69 -13.55
C TRP A 63 -11.02 -3.22 -13.55
N ALA A 64 -10.55 -3.91 -12.52
CA ALA A 64 -10.76 -5.35 -12.39
C ALA A 64 -12.23 -5.72 -12.28
N TRP A 65 -13.00 -4.98 -11.47
CA TRP A 65 -14.44 -5.18 -11.34
C TRP A 65 -15.17 -5.00 -12.68
N LEU A 66 -14.78 -3.99 -13.47
CA LEU A 66 -15.30 -3.81 -14.83
C LEU A 66 -14.95 -4.97 -15.77
N ILE A 67 -13.72 -5.51 -15.70
CA ILE A 67 -13.31 -6.64 -16.53
C ILE A 67 -14.12 -7.90 -16.17
N ILE A 68 -14.23 -8.22 -14.88
CA ILE A 68 -15.00 -9.39 -14.41
C ILE A 68 -16.47 -9.24 -14.80
N SER A 69 -17.07 -8.09 -14.49
CA SER A 69 -18.48 -7.84 -14.78
C SER A 69 -18.74 -7.83 -16.30
N GLY A 70 -17.90 -7.14 -17.06
CA GLY A 70 -18.03 -7.01 -18.52
C GLY A 70 -17.83 -8.33 -19.26
N SER A 71 -16.84 -9.13 -18.84
CA SER A 71 -16.59 -10.44 -19.45
C SER A 71 -17.66 -11.47 -19.10
N SER A 72 -18.35 -11.35 -17.95
CA SER A 72 -19.40 -12.30 -17.55
C SER A 72 -20.62 -12.31 -18.48
N PHE A 73 -20.82 -11.26 -19.30
CA PHE A 73 -21.86 -11.22 -20.33
C PHE A 73 -21.53 -12.07 -21.57
N PHE A 74 -20.30 -12.58 -21.69
CA PHE A 74 -19.84 -13.32 -22.86
C PHE A 74 -19.35 -14.71 -22.46
N ILE A 75 -19.68 -15.71 -23.29
CA ILE A 75 -19.25 -17.10 -23.09
C ILE A 75 -17.78 -17.28 -23.50
N SER A 76 -17.30 -16.50 -24.48
CA SER A 76 -15.96 -16.63 -25.02
C SER A 76 -14.91 -15.93 -24.15
N PRO A 77 -13.81 -16.60 -23.76
CA PRO A 77 -12.75 -16.02 -22.94
C PRO A 77 -12.00 -14.87 -23.63
N VAL A 78 -12.11 -14.77 -24.97
CA VAL A 78 -11.48 -13.69 -25.77
C VAL A 78 -11.93 -12.31 -25.30
N PHE A 79 -13.19 -12.16 -24.87
CA PHE A 79 -13.70 -10.88 -24.37
C PHE A 79 -12.99 -10.44 -23.09
N GLY A 80 -12.62 -11.38 -22.21
CA GLY A 80 -11.81 -11.09 -21.03
C GLY A 80 -10.43 -10.50 -21.41
N TYR A 81 -9.79 -11.03 -22.45
CA TYR A 81 -8.50 -10.51 -22.94
C TYR A 81 -8.64 -9.11 -23.52
N ILE A 82 -9.69 -8.88 -24.31
CA ILE A 82 -9.98 -7.57 -24.91
C ILE A 82 -10.23 -6.53 -23.81
N PHE A 83 -11.11 -6.83 -22.84
CA PHE A 83 -11.37 -5.92 -21.72
C PHE A 83 -10.13 -5.65 -20.89
N THR A 84 -9.29 -6.68 -20.67
CA THR A 84 -8.01 -6.50 -19.97
C THR A 84 -7.08 -5.56 -20.73
N GLY A 85 -6.98 -5.68 -22.05
CA GLY A 85 -6.19 -4.77 -22.89
C GLY A 85 -6.71 -3.34 -22.86
N ILE A 86 -8.02 -3.15 -22.94
CA ILE A 86 -8.66 -1.82 -22.87
C ILE A 86 -8.43 -1.19 -21.50
N ALA A 87 -8.75 -1.90 -20.41
CA ALA A 87 -8.61 -1.41 -19.05
C ALA A 87 -7.14 -1.09 -18.70
N THR A 88 -6.20 -1.93 -19.12
CA THR A 88 -4.76 -1.69 -18.92
C THR A 88 -4.31 -0.41 -19.66
N SER A 89 -4.78 -0.22 -20.90
CA SER A 89 -4.50 1.00 -21.66
C SER A 89 -5.09 2.23 -20.96
N ALA A 90 -6.32 2.13 -20.46
CA ALA A 90 -6.99 3.20 -19.73
C ALA A 90 -6.27 3.54 -18.42
N MET A 91 -5.80 2.55 -17.66
CA MET A 91 -4.98 2.75 -16.46
C MET A 91 -3.70 3.54 -16.76
N CYS A 92 -3.01 3.21 -17.85
CA CYS A 92 -1.80 3.92 -18.26
C CYS A 92 -2.10 5.37 -18.69
N LEU A 93 -3.21 5.61 -19.40
CA LEU A 93 -3.62 6.97 -19.79
C LEU A 93 -4.06 7.81 -18.57
N GLN A 94 -4.72 7.17 -17.60
CA GLN A 94 -5.18 7.78 -16.35
C GLN A 94 -4.01 8.27 -15.47
N ALA A 95 -2.81 7.72 -15.67
CA ALA A 95 -1.60 8.16 -14.99
C ALA A 95 -1.18 9.61 -15.34
N SER A 96 -1.76 10.20 -16.38
CA SER A 96 -1.63 11.65 -16.66
C SER A 96 -2.18 12.53 -15.54
N TYR A 97 -3.11 12.01 -14.71
CA TYR A 97 -3.61 12.70 -13.52
C TYR A 97 -2.66 12.49 -12.34
N GLN A 98 -2.21 13.59 -11.71
CA GLN A 98 -1.22 13.60 -10.61
C GLN A 98 -1.53 12.65 -9.44
N LYS A 99 -2.81 12.42 -9.11
CA LYS A 99 -3.21 11.54 -8.00
C LYS A 99 -3.15 10.05 -8.36
N LEU A 100 -3.13 9.73 -9.66
CA LEU A 100 -3.14 8.36 -10.18
C LEU A 100 -1.87 8.03 -10.99
N SER A 101 -0.85 8.88 -10.91
CA SER A 101 0.38 8.68 -11.69
C SER A 101 1.22 7.49 -11.23
N PHE A 102 0.88 6.86 -10.09
CA PHE A 102 1.54 5.64 -9.62
C PHE A 102 0.85 4.40 -10.20
N ILE A 103 1.12 4.15 -11.48
CA ILE A 103 0.60 3.03 -12.27
C ILE A 103 0.72 1.67 -11.54
N PRO A 104 1.84 1.32 -10.87
CA PRO A 104 1.95 0.03 -10.18
C PRO A 104 0.87 -0.19 -9.11
N GLY A 105 0.39 0.87 -8.45
CA GLY A 105 -0.71 0.76 -7.48
C GLY A 105 -2.02 0.32 -8.13
N ALA A 106 -2.32 0.83 -9.32
CA ALA A 106 -3.50 0.38 -10.06
C ALA A 106 -3.40 -1.08 -10.48
N PHE A 107 -2.21 -1.57 -10.86
CA PHE A 107 -2.01 -3.00 -11.09
C PHE A 107 -2.17 -3.83 -9.82
N ILE A 108 -1.67 -3.37 -8.68
CA ILE A 108 -1.86 -4.06 -7.40
C ILE A 108 -3.35 -4.21 -7.08
N GLY A 109 -4.13 -3.13 -7.15
CA GLY A 109 -5.58 -3.17 -6.90
C GLY A 109 -6.33 -4.07 -7.89
N CYS A 110 -5.89 -4.11 -9.15
CA CYS A 110 -6.47 -4.98 -10.17
C CYS A 110 -6.20 -6.46 -9.85
N CYS A 111 -4.92 -6.81 -9.61
CA CYS A 111 -4.48 -8.16 -9.28
C CYS A 111 -5.11 -8.69 -7.98
N THR A 112 -5.24 -7.87 -6.94
CA THR A 112 -5.89 -8.29 -5.69
C THR A 112 -7.36 -8.59 -5.88
N THR A 113 -8.04 -7.82 -6.73
CA THR A 113 -9.45 -8.03 -7.06
C THR A 113 -9.65 -9.31 -7.87
N PHE A 114 -8.78 -9.58 -8.84
CA PHE A 114 -8.80 -10.85 -9.57
C PHE A 114 -8.50 -12.05 -8.68
N ALA A 115 -7.52 -11.94 -7.78
CA ALA A 115 -7.17 -13.00 -6.84
C ALA A 115 -8.34 -13.34 -5.90
N MET A 116 -9.22 -12.37 -5.64
CA MET A 116 -10.43 -12.53 -4.84
C MET A 116 -11.70 -12.75 -5.68
N ALA A 117 -11.56 -13.10 -6.97
CA ALA A 117 -12.67 -13.35 -7.89
C ALA A 117 -13.73 -12.22 -7.93
N GLY A 118 -13.30 -10.97 -7.73
CA GLY A 118 -14.20 -9.81 -7.73
C GLY A 118 -14.87 -9.50 -6.38
N ASP A 119 -14.46 -10.14 -5.29
CA ASP A 119 -14.93 -9.82 -3.92
C ASP A 119 -14.36 -8.48 -3.43
N VAL A 120 -14.94 -7.39 -3.95
CA VAL A 120 -14.58 -6.01 -3.62
C VAL A 120 -14.77 -5.72 -2.13
N ALA A 121 -15.73 -6.39 -1.47
CA ALA A 121 -16.07 -6.16 -0.07
C ALA A 121 -14.91 -6.52 0.86
N ASN A 122 -14.15 -7.57 0.53
CA ASN A 122 -12.96 -7.95 1.30
C ASN A 122 -11.68 -7.26 0.80
N VAL A 123 -11.61 -6.91 -0.49
CA VAL A 123 -10.43 -6.27 -1.09
C VAL A 123 -10.27 -4.82 -0.64
N VAL A 124 -11.34 -4.01 -0.72
CA VAL A 124 -11.28 -2.57 -0.50
C VAL A 124 -10.87 -2.20 0.94
N PRO A 125 -11.52 -2.74 2.00
CA PRO A 125 -11.13 -2.44 3.37
C PRO A 125 -9.69 -2.85 3.68
N SER A 126 -9.27 -4.01 3.18
CA SER A 126 -7.89 -4.51 3.32
C SER A 126 -6.87 -3.56 2.69
N LEU A 127 -7.11 -3.07 1.46
CA LEU A 127 -6.23 -2.09 0.80
C LEU A 127 -6.20 -0.75 1.54
N ILE A 128 -7.35 -0.28 2.03
CA ILE A 128 -7.45 0.99 2.76
C ILE A 128 -6.62 0.94 4.03
N ILE A 129 -6.84 -0.08 4.87
CA ILE A 129 -6.13 -0.21 6.14
C ILE A 129 -4.65 -0.52 5.89
N GLY A 130 -4.33 -1.29 4.87
CA GLY A 130 -2.95 -1.50 4.40
C GLY A 130 -2.20 -0.20 4.09
N GLY A 131 -2.86 0.75 3.41
CA GLY A 131 -2.27 2.08 3.17
C GLY A 131 -1.97 2.85 4.47
N LEU A 132 -2.86 2.77 5.47
CA LEU A 132 -2.65 3.37 6.80
C LEU A 132 -1.56 2.67 7.59
N LEU A 133 -1.44 1.35 7.45
CA LEU A 133 -0.38 0.57 8.06
C LEU A 133 0.99 1.06 7.59
N GLY A 134 1.17 1.23 6.28
CA GLY A 134 2.40 1.78 5.71
C GLY A 134 2.73 3.17 6.24
N PHE A 135 1.72 4.05 6.34
CA PHE A 135 1.88 5.37 6.93
C PHE A 135 2.29 5.31 8.41
N SER A 136 1.65 4.43 9.19
CA SER A 136 1.96 4.22 10.60
C SER A 136 3.39 3.71 10.80
N MET A 137 3.87 2.82 9.92
CA MET A 137 5.25 2.35 9.92
C MET A 137 6.24 3.49 9.64
N SER A 138 5.91 4.37 8.70
CA SER A 138 6.73 5.55 8.40
C SER A 138 6.79 6.51 9.60
N LEU A 139 5.67 6.79 10.27
CA LEU A 139 5.62 7.64 11.46
C LEU A 139 6.43 7.04 12.62
N LEU A 140 6.25 5.75 12.91
CA LEU A 140 6.96 5.07 13.98
C LEU A 140 8.47 5.03 13.71
N THR A 141 8.88 4.82 12.45
CA THR A 141 10.29 4.92 12.05
C THR A 141 10.84 6.31 12.37
N GLY A 142 10.13 7.38 11.98
CA GLY A 142 10.56 8.76 12.24
C GLY A 142 10.74 9.04 13.74
N GLN A 143 9.82 8.55 14.57
CA GLN A 143 9.93 8.68 16.03
C GLN A 143 11.16 7.95 16.57
N LEU A 144 11.38 6.69 16.18
CA LEU A 144 12.54 5.90 16.60
C LEU A 144 13.87 6.55 16.18
N VAL A 145 13.95 7.11 14.98
CA VAL A 145 15.13 7.84 14.51
C VAL A 145 15.38 9.07 15.38
N SER A 146 14.36 9.89 15.62
CA SER A 146 14.48 11.10 16.44
C SER A 146 14.93 10.78 17.88
N LEU A 147 14.45 9.68 18.45
CA LEU A 147 14.84 9.20 19.78
C LEU A 147 16.30 8.75 19.79
N THR A 148 16.71 7.97 18.79
CA THR A 148 18.10 7.50 18.66
C THR A 148 19.09 8.66 18.55
N GLN A 149 18.72 9.70 17.78
CA GLN A 149 19.54 10.90 17.62
C GLN A 149 19.65 11.71 18.92
N LYS A 150 18.53 11.93 19.62
CA LYS A 150 18.52 12.61 20.93
C LYS A 150 19.39 11.88 21.96
N TRP A 151 19.27 10.55 22.02
CA TRP A 151 20.05 9.73 22.95
C TRP A 151 21.55 9.80 22.62
N SER A 152 21.91 9.68 21.35
CA SER A 152 23.31 9.81 20.88
C SER A 152 23.90 11.18 21.19
N ALA A 153 23.12 12.26 21.07
CA ALA A 153 23.54 13.61 21.40
C ALA A 153 23.77 13.80 22.91
N ALA A 154 22.85 13.29 23.75
CA ALA A 154 22.95 13.35 25.21
C ALA A 154 24.20 12.59 25.73
N THR A 155 24.45 11.39 25.22
CA THR A 155 25.64 10.60 25.58
C THR A 155 26.92 11.32 25.17
N ARG A 156 26.95 11.94 23.99
CA ARG A 156 28.14 12.67 23.50
C ARG A 156 28.42 13.93 24.32
N SER A 157 27.39 14.65 24.78
CA SER A 157 27.56 15.78 25.69
C SER A 157 28.08 15.38 27.07
N GLN A 158 27.68 14.22 27.59
CA GLN A 158 28.15 13.73 28.90
C GLN A 158 29.63 13.31 28.86
N VAL A 159 30.05 12.65 27.77
CA VAL A 159 31.46 12.28 27.58
C VAL A 159 32.32 13.53 27.44
N ALA A 160 31.90 14.53 26.67
CA ALA A 160 32.65 15.78 26.49
C ALA A 160 32.74 16.67 27.76
N SER A 161 31.89 16.45 28.77
CA SER A 161 31.96 17.15 30.07
C SER A 161 32.74 16.39 31.15
N ALA A 162 33.17 15.16 30.85
CA ALA A 162 33.94 14.31 31.77
C ALA A 162 35.46 14.37 31.51
N ASP A 163 35.88 15.06 30.45
CA ASP A 163 37.26 15.40 30.09
C ASP A 163 37.57 16.86 30.49
#